data_AF-A0A8X6HXF3-F1
#
_entry.id   AF-A0A8X6HXF3-F1
#
_cell.length_a   1.000
_cell.length_b   1.000
_cell.length_c   1.000
_cell.angle_alpha   90.00
_cell.angle_beta   90.00
_cell.angle_gamma   90.00
#
_symmetry.space_group_name_H-M   'P 1'
#
loop_
_entity.id
_entity.type
_entity.pdbx_description
1 polymer ?
#
loop_
_entity_poly.entity_id
_entity_poly.type
_entity_poly.pdbx_seq_one_letter_code
_entity_poly.pdbx_strand_id
1 'polypeptide(L)'
;VQLAVCVSNIVKYDFPGKWTGIVDKISVYLQMNDTNVCMGALLCLYQLVKNFEYKNSEERSPLNEAMNMLLPMIYQRCLQLLPDPSEVSALLQKQILKIFFALIQYFLPLNLITRDVFSQWMELLRSIVGRPIPEQAAAYDEEEQTELSWWKCKKWALHILTRVFERYGSPDGVAPEYQEFSKYYLKTYTAGILEVLLKMLDQYRQKVFVSPRVLQLTLNYINEA
;
A
#
# COMPACT_ATOMS: atom_id res chain seq x y z
N VAL A 1 5.15 -18.61 4.67
CA VAL A 1 5.30 -18.58 3.18
C VAL A 1 4.55 -19.73 2.51
N GLN A 2 4.76 -20.99 2.89
CA GLN A 2 4.13 -22.16 2.24
C GLN A 2 2.59 -22.13 2.26
N LEU A 3 1.95 -21.82 3.40
CA LEU A 3 0.49 -21.72 3.48
C LEU A 3 -0.11 -20.63 2.57
N ALA A 4 0.59 -19.51 2.40
CA ALA A 4 0.15 -18.46 1.49
C ALA A 4 0.18 -18.94 0.02
N VAL A 5 1.16 -19.76 -0.36
CA VAL A 5 1.20 -20.39 -1.70
C VAL A 5 0.02 -21.33 -1.88
N CYS A 6 -0.32 -22.14 -0.87
CA CYS A 6 -1.51 -22.99 -0.90
C CYS A 6 -2.79 -22.16 -1.10
N VAL A 7 -2.99 -21.09 -0.32
CA VAL A 7 -4.15 -20.19 -0.47
C VAL A 7 -4.19 -19.58 -1.87
N SER A 8 -3.05 -19.13 -2.39
CA SER A 8 -2.95 -18.57 -3.75
C SER A 8 -3.43 -19.55 -4.82
N ASN A 9 -3.02 -20.81 -4.72
CA ASN A 9 -3.46 -21.87 -5.61
C ASN A 9 -4.96 -22.15 -5.47
N ILE A 10 -5.49 -22.27 -4.26
CA ILE A 10 -6.92 -22.54 -4.05
C ILE A 10 -7.75 -21.35 -4.59
N VAL A 11 -7.38 -20.10 -4.28
CA VAL A 11 -8.03 -18.91 -4.83
C VAL A 11 -8.05 -18.94 -6.36
N LYS A 12 -6.95 -19.32 -7.00
CA LYS A 12 -6.85 -19.37 -8.47
C LYS A 12 -7.89 -20.27 -9.12
N TYR A 13 -8.18 -21.43 -8.51
CA TYR A 13 -9.05 -22.45 -9.10
C TYR A 13 -10.48 -22.40 -8.57
N ASP A 14 -10.67 -21.86 -7.36
CA ASP A 14 -11.94 -21.98 -6.65
C ASP A 14 -12.65 -20.64 -6.41
N PHE A 15 -11.98 -19.49 -6.47
CA PHE A 15 -12.65 -18.18 -6.33
C PHE A 15 -13.02 -17.60 -7.72
N PRO A 16 -14.21 -17.00 -7.90
CA PRO A 16 -15.28 -16.79 -6.90
C PRO A 16 -16.27 -17.95 -6.75
N GLY A 17 -16.24 -18.95 -7.63
CA GLY A 17 -17.31 -19.95 -7.75
C GLY A 17 -17.40 -20.98 -6.61
N LYS A 18 -16.36 -21.79 -6.43
CA LYS A 18 -16.34 -22.90 -5.45
C LYS A 18 -16.02 -22.45 -4.03
N TRP A 19 -15.25 -21.36 -3.88
CA TRP A 19 -14.85 -20.83 -2.57
C TRP A 19 -15.44 -19.44 -2.32
N THR A 20 -16.76 -19.40 -2.13
CA THR A 20 -17.53 -18.16 -1.92
C THR A 20 -17.23 -17.50 -0.56
N GLY A 21 -17.01 -18.29 0.50
CA GLY A 21 -16.86 -17.77 1.87
C GLY A 21 -15.49 -17.20 2.25
N ILE A 22 -14.54 -17.06 1.32
CA ILE A 22 -13.20 -16.52 1.65
C ILE A 22 -13.27 -15.05 2.10
N VAL A 23 -14.11 -14.24 1.43
CA VAL A 23 -14.26 -12.81 1.72
C VAL A 23 -14.83 -12.61 3.13
N ASP A 24 -15.88 -13.34 3.48
CA ASP A 24 -16.50 -13.28 4.80
C ASP A 24 -15.54 -13.70 5.91
N LYS A 25 -14.77 -14.79 5.69
CA LYS A 25 -13.77 -15.24 6.67
C LYS A 25 -12.66 -14.20 6.87
N ILE A 26 -12.16 -13.60 5.80
CA ILE A 26 -11.16 -12.51 5.90
C ILE A 26 -11.77 -11.35 6.70
N SER A 27 -13.01 -10.95 6.39
CA SER A 27 -13.71 -9.88 7.11
C SER A 27 -13.80 -10.16 8.61
N VAL A 28 -14.27 -11.35 9.01
CA VAL A 28 -14.36 -11.77 10.42
C VAL A 28 -12.99 -11.70 11.10
N TYR A 29 -11.95 -12.27 10.49
CA TYR A 29 -10.62 -12.32 11.08
C TYR A 29 -9.92 -10.95 11.16
N LEU A 30 -10.24 -10.01 10.26
CA LEU A 30 -9.74 -8.63 10.34
C LEU A 30 -10.31 -7.86 11.54
N GLN A 31 -11.49 -8.23 12.03
CA GLN A 31 -12.15 -7.58 13.17
C GLN A 31 -11.70 -8.15 14.52
N MET A 32 -11.01 -9.30 14.53
CA MET A 32 -10.52 -9.90 15.78
C MET A 32 -9.36 -9.09 16.36
N ASN A 33 -9.35 -8.92 17.68
CA ASN A 33 -8.28 -8.26 18.43
C ASN A 33 -7.08 -9.18 18.67
N ASP A 34 -6.63 -9.89 17.64
CA ASP A 34 -5.45 -10.74 17.66
C ASP A 34 -4.56 -10.40 16.45
N THR A 35 -3.32 -10.01 16.72
CA THR A 35 -2.37 -9.60 15.69
C THR A 35 -1.99 -10.73 14.74
N ASN A 36 -1.83 -11.96 15.24
CA ASN A 36 -1.47 -13.12 14.41
C ASN A 36 -2.62 -13.50 13.48
N VAL A 37 -3.86 -13.48 14.00
CA VAL A 37 -5.07 -13.71 13.20
C VAL A 37 -5.23 -12.61 12.15
N CYS A 38 -5.05 -11.35 12.54
CA CYS A 38 -5.10 -10.21 11.62
C CYS A 38 -4.04 -10.33 10.50
N MET A 39 -2.81 -10.68 10.85
CA MET A 39 -1.74 -10.92 9.86
C MET A 39 -2.11 -12.07 8.91
N GLY A 40 -2.65 -13.18 9.43
CA GLY A 40 -3.14 -14.29 8.62
C GLY A 40 -4.21 -13.86 7.62
N ALA A 41 -5.19 -13.07 8.06
CA ALA A 41 -6.25 -12.53 7.21
C ALA A 41 -5.69 -11.61 6.12
N LEU A 42 -4.76 -10.72 6.45
CA LEU A 42 -4.08 -9.84 5.50
C LEU A 42 -3.22 -10.62 4.49
N LEU A 43 -2.59 -11.72 4.90
CA LEU A 43 -1.87 -12.60 3.99
C LEU A 43 -2.81 -13.29 3.01
N CYS A 44 -3.95 -13.79 3.47
CA CYS A 44 -4.99 -14.38 2.61
C CYS A 44 -5.55 -13.35 1.62
N LEU A 45 -5.87 -12.14 2.10
CA LEU A 45 -6.33 -11.04 1.24
C LEU A 45 -5.28 -10.65 0.19
N TYR A 46 -4.00 -10.63 0.56
CA TYR A 46 -2.94 -10.37 -0.39
C TYR A 46 -2.87 -11.43 -1.50
N GLN A 47 -3.06 -12.71 -1.19
CA GLN A 47 -3.13 -13.75 -2.21
C GLN A 47 -4.36 -13.60 -3.10
N LEU A 48 -5.50 -13.22 -2.51
CA LEU A 48 -6.72 -12.91 -3.26
C LEU A 48 -6.46 -11.80 -4.29
N VAL A 49 -5.93 -10.65 -3.86
CA VAL A 49 -5.63 -9.53 -4.76
C VAL A 49 -4.59 -9.90 -5.80
N LYS A 50 -3.49 -10.57 -5.42
CA LYS A 50 -2.42 -10.97 -6.35
C LYS A 50 -2.90 -11.92 -7.44
N ASN A 51 -3.91 -12.75 -7.19
CA ASN A 51 -4.45 -13.64 -8.21
C ASN A 51 -5.07 -12.90 -9.40
N PHE A 52 -5.51 -11.66 -9.18
CA PHE A 52 -6.15 -10.80 -10.17
C PHE A 52 -5.21 -9.72 -10.72
N GLU A 53 -3.94 -9.70 -10.31
CA GLU A 53 -2.95 -8.66 -10.62
C GLU A 53 -2.81 -8.39 -12.14
N TYR A 54 -2.85 -9.45 -12.95
CA TYR A 54 -2.69 -9.39 -14.40
C TYR A 54 -3.98 -9.59 -15.18
N LYS A 55 -5.13 -9.69 -14.50
CA LYS A 55 -6.44 -9.88 -15.13
C LYS A 55 -6.98 -8.55 -15.66
N ASN A 56 -7.78 -8.62 -16.71
CA ASN A 56 -8.40 -7.42 -17.30
C ASN A 56 -9.54 -6.87 -16.41
N SER A 57 -10.13 -5.73 -16.80
CA SER A 57 -11.18 -5.06 -16.01
C SER A 57 -12.41 -5.95 -15.77
N GLU A 58 -12.86 -6.69 -16.78
CA GLU A 58 -14.05 -7.56 -16.68
C GLU A 58 -13.83 -8.73 -15.73
N GLU A 59 -12.69 -9.40 -15.87
CA GLU A 59 -12.29 -10.52 -15.01
C GLU A 59 -12.05 -10.10 -13.56
N ARG A 60 -11.86 -8.81 -13.29
CA ARG A 60 -11.65 -8.24 -11.95
C ARG A 60 -12.94 -7.91 -11.22
N SER A 61 -14.12 -8.04 -11.83
CA SER A 61 -15.41 -7.78 -11.16
C SER A 61 -15.53 -8.48 -9.80
N PRO A 62 -15.24 -9.79 -9.67
CA PRO A 62 -15.37 -10.48 -8.38
C PRO A 62 -14.40 -9.96 -7.31
N LEU A 63 -13.21 -9.51 -7.72
CA LEU A 63 -12.27 -8.86 -6.80
C LEU A 63 -12.81 -7.50 -6.37
N ASN A 64 -13.27 -6.68 -7.32
CA ASN A 64 -13.77 -5.33 -7.03
C ASN A 64 -14.96 -5.39 -6.06
N GLU A 65 -15.86 -6.36 -6.26
CA GLU A 65 -16.97 -6.65 -5.34
C GLU A 65 -16.47 -6.99 -3.92
N ALA A 66 -15.50 -7.92 -3.79
CA ALA A 66 -14.91 -8.26 -2.50
C ALA A 66 -14.23 -7.04 -1.83
N MET A 67 -13.55 -6.21 -2.63
CA MET A 67 -12.83 -5.04 -2.12
C MET A 67 -13.75 -3.89 -1.70
N ASN A 68 -15.00 -3.82 -2.17
CA ASN A 68 -15.97 -2.86 -1.62
C ASN A 68 -16.17 -3.05 -0.10
N MET A 69 -16.10 -4.30 0.38
CA MET A 69 -16.15 -4.61 1.81
C MET A 69 -14.77 -4.51 2.46
N LEU A 70 -13.75 -5.12 1.85
CA LEU A 70 -12.46 -5.32 2.51
C LEU A 70 -11.53 -4.09 2.47
N LEU A 71 -11.63 -3.23 1.45
CA LEU A 71 -10.76 -2.05 1.31
C LEU A 71 -10.97 -1.04 2.45
N PRO A 72 -12.21 -0.65 2.82
CA PRO A 72 -12.44 0.21 3.98
C PRO A 72 -11.95 -0.40 5.28
N MET A 73 -12.08 -1.72 5.45
CA MET A 73 -11.64 -2.41 6.67
C MET A 73 -10.12 -2.36 6.85
N ILE A 74 -9.35 -2.66 5.80
CA ILE A 74 -7.88 -2.59 5.90
C ILE A 74 -7.39 -1.14 6.02
N TYR A 75 -8.11 -0.17 5.44
CA TYR A 75 -7.82 1.25 5.63
C TYR A 75 -8.00 1.66 7.10
N GLN A 76 -9.17 1.37 7.68
CA GLN A 76 -9.46 1.66 9.09
C GLN A 76 -8.47 0.95 10.03
N ARG A 77 -8.13 -0.31 9.72
CA ARG A 77 -7.13 -1.04 10.49
C ARG A 77 -5.77 -0.36 10.42
N CYS A 78 -5.36 0.13 9.26
CA CYS A 78 -4.09 0.86 9.10
C CYS A 78 -4.09 2.14 9.95
N LEU A 79 -5.19 2.90 9.95
CA LEU A 79 -5.33 4.10 10.78
C LEU A 79 -5.18 3.80 12.28
N GLN A 80 -5.80 2.72 12.77
CA GLN A 80 -5.68 2.29 14.17
C GLN A 80 -4.25 1.90 14.54
N LEU A 81 -3.47 1.40 13.58
CA LEU A 81 -2.09 0.97 13.76
C LEU A 81 -1.09 2.14 13.69
N LEU A 82 -1.43 3.24 13.00
CA LEU A 82 -0.55 4.40 12.85
C LEU A 82 0.06 4.95 14.15
N PRO A 83 -0.70 5.14 15.25
CA PRO A 83 -0.15 5.68 16.49
C PRO A 83 0.69 4.66 17.28
N ASP A 84 0.60 3.36 17.00
CA ASP A 84 1.41 2.34 17.68
C ASP A 84 2.80 2.26 17.02
N PRO A 85 3.89 2.63 17.74
CA PRO A 85 5.24 2.61 17.19
C PRO A 85 5.82 1.20 17.10
N SER A 86 5.16 0.14 17.58
CA SER A 86 5.72 -1.21 17.62
C SER A 86 6.10 -1.76 16.23
N GLU A 87 7.15 -2.58 16.17
CA GLU A 87 7.55 -3.31 14.96
C GLU A 87 6.42 -4.20 14.43
N VAL A 88 5.63 -4.78 15.34
CA VAL A 88 4.47 -5.61 15.03
C VAL A 88 3.40 -4.80 14.27
N SER A 89 3.09 -3.60 14.76
CA SER A 89 2.17 -2.68 14.08
C SER A 89 2.71 -2.27 12.71
N ALA A 90 3.98 -1.92 12.62
CA ALA A 90 4.62 -1.59 11.35
C ALA A 90 4.59 -2.76 10.36
N LEU A 91 4.73 -4.01 10.82
CA LEU A 91 4.64 -5.18 9.96
C LEU A 91 3.23 -5.36 9.36
N LEU A 92 2.17 -5.12 10.15
CA LEU A 92 0.78 -5.13 9.66
C LEU A 92 0.53 -3.99 8.66
N GLN A 93 0.96 -2.76 8.97
CA GLN A 93 0.87 -1.60 8.07
C GLN A 93 1.54 -1.91 6.72
N LYS A 94 2.77 -2.44 6.74
CA LYS A 94 3.49 -2.89 5.54
C LYS A 94 2.67 -3.89 4.73
N GLN A 95 2.04 -4.87 5.38
CA GLN A 95 1.23 -5.87 4.67
C GLN A 95 -0.03 -5.25 4.04
N ILE A 96 -0.67 -4.29 4.71
CA ILE A 96 -1.80 -3.52 4.15
C ILE A 96 -1.36 -2.72 2.92
N LEU A 97 -0.23 -2.01 2.98
CA LEU A 97 0.31 -1.27 1.84
C LEU A 97 0.61 -2.19 0.65
N LYS A 98 1.11 -3.41 0.89
CA LYS A 98 1.31 -4.40 -0.17
C LYS A 98 0.01 -4.82 -0.85
N ILE A 99 -1.07 -4.99 -0.10
CA ILE A 99 -2.40 -5.31 -0.63
C ILE A 99 -2.87 -4.17 -1.52
N PHE A 100 -2.80 -2.94 -1.02
CA PHE A 100 -3.20 -1.76 -1.80
C PHE A 100 -2.36 -1.60 -3.07
N PHE A 101 -1.05 -1.74 -2.98
CA PHE A 101 -0.17 -1.70 -4.14
C PHE A 101 -0.56 -2.75 -5.18
N ALA A 102 -0.72 -4.02 -4.77
CA ALA A 102 -1.11 -5.09 -5.69
C ALA A 102 -2.50 -4.85 -6.32
N LEU A 103 -3.41 -4.19 -5.60
CA LEU A 103 -4.72 -3.83 -6.12
C LEU A 103 -4.60 -2.83 -7.28
N ILE A 104 -3.74 -1.82 -7.15
CA ILE A 104 -3.65 -0.69 -8.09
C ILE A 104 -2.49 -0.76 -9.09
N GLN A 105 -1.57 -1.72 -8.96
CA GLN A 105 -0.29 -1.69 -9.67
C GLN A 105 -0.44 -1.65 -11.21
N TYR A 106 -1.41 -2.39 -11.74
CA TYR A 106 -1.62 -2.51 -13.18
C TYR A 106 -2.93 -1.87 -13.65
N PHE A 107 -3.90 -1.72 -12.76
CA PHE A 107 -5.21 -1.15 -13.04
C PHE A 107 -5.72 -0.35 -11.83
N LEU A 108 -6.20 0.87 -12.05
CA LEU A 108 -6.79 1.70 -10.99
C LEU A 108 -8.32 1.66 -11.14
N PRO A 109 -9.05 0.83 -10.38
CA PRO A 109 -10.50 0.72 -10.50
C PRO A 109 -11.20 1.98 -9.96
N LEU A 110 -11.44 2.98 -10.80
CA LEU A 110 -11.99 4.29 -10.40
C LEU A 110 -13.41 4.21 -9.78
N ASN A 111 -14.14 3.13 -10.05
CA ASN A 111 -15.43 2.84 -9.41
C ASN A 111 -15.28 2.41 -7.94
N LEU A 112 -14.21 1.70 -7.60
CA LEU A 112 -13.88 1.26 -6.25
C LEU A 112 -13.04 2.30 -5.50
N ILE A 113 -12.07 2.90 -6.19
CA ILE A 113 -11.18 3.95 -5.69
C ILE A 113 -11.68 5.28 -6.23
N THR A 114 -12.80 5.72 -5.65
CA THR A 114 -13.38 7.03 -5.91
C THR A 114 -12.43 8.14 -5.45
N ARG A 115 -12.72 9.40 -5.81
CA ARG A 115 -11.90 10.54 -5.35
C ARG A 115 -11.77 10.60 -3.82
N ASP A 116 -12.83 10.28 -3.09
CA ASP A 116 -12.83 10.31 -1.62
C ASP A 116 -11.96 9.20 -1.04
N VAL A 117 -12.12 7.97 -1.55
CA VAL A 117 -11.29 6.82 -1.16
C VAL A 117 -9.83 7.12 -1.50
N PHE A 118 -9.56 7.61 -2.71
CA PHE A 118 -8.22 7.98 -3.12
C PHE A 118 -7.60 9.04 -2.20
N SER A 119 -8.35 10.10 -1.86
CA SER A 119 -7.90 11.15 -0.94
C SER A 119 -7.49 10.60 0.43
N GLN A 120 -8.31 9.70 0.98
CA GLN A 120 -8.03 9.02 2.25
C GLN A 120 -6.72 8.22 2.20
N TRP A 121 -6.49 7.47 1.12
CA TRP A 121 -5.26 6.71 0.93
C TRP A 121 -4.05 7.63 0.73
N MET A 122 -4.19 8.75 0.01
CA MET A 122 -3.10 9.72 -0.16
C MET A 122 -2.67 10.37 1.16
N GLU A 123 -3.64 10.71 2.01
CA GLU A 123 -3.35 11.23 3.36
C GLU A 123 -2.63 10.18 4.22
N LEU A 124 -3.10 8.93 4.21
CA LEU A 124 -2.45 7.82 4.89
C LEU A 124 -1.00 7.61 4.42
N LEU A 125 -0.77 7.61 3.12
CA LEU A 125 0.56 7.45 2.52
C LEU A 125 1.48 8.61 2.93
N ARG A 126 1.00 9.85 2.86
CA ARG A 126 1.76 11.04 3.25
C ARG A 126 2.15 10.97 4.73
N SER A 127 1.22 10.56 5.59
CA SER A 127 1.47 10.34 7.02
C SER A 127 2.55 9.27 7.27
N ILE A 128 2.52 8.14 6.57
CA ILE A 128 3.52 7.07 6.70
C ILE A 128 4.91 7.55 6.22
N VAL A 129 4.98 8.24 5.08
CA VAL A 129 6.24 8.76 4.53
C VAL A 129 6.80 9.88 5.41
N GLY A 130 5.95 10.72 5.99
CA GLY A 130 6.36 11.83 6.87
C GLY A 130 6.66 11.42 8.32
N ARG A 131 6.18 10.28 8.79
CA ARG A 131 6.35 9.85 10.20
C ARG A 131 7.83 9.65 10.55
N PRO A 132 8.35 10.20 11.65
CA PRO A 132 9.72 9.92 12.08
C PRO A 132 9.88 8.42 12.39
N ILE A 133 11.09 7.90 12.19
CA ILE A 133 11.43 6.55 12.66
C ILE A 133 11.55 6.62 14.19
N PRO A 134 11.00 5.66 14.95
CA PRO A 134 11.11 5.67 16.40
C PRO A 134 12.57 5.64 16.88
N GLU A 135 12.85 6.30 18.00
CA GLU A 135 14.21 6.38 18.58
C GLU A 135 14.83 5.01 18.87
N GLN A 136 14.00 4.00 19.13
CA GLN A 136 14.48 2.64 19.39
C GLN A 136 15.18 2.01 18.18
N ALA A 137 14.93 2.52 16.96
CA ALA A 137 15.64 2.09 15.76
C ALA A 137 17.14 2.45 15.79
N ALA A 138 17.53 3.49 16.54
CA ALA A 138 18.92 3.92 16.65
C ALA A 138 19.81 2.94 17.43
N ALA A 139 19.20 1.96 18.13
CA ALA A 139 19.94 0.91 18.83
C ALA A 139 20.54 -0.15 17.90
N TYR A 140 20.08 -0.21 16.64
CA TYR A 140 20.52 -1.15 15.62
C TYR A 140 21.61 -0.53 14.75
N ASP A 141 22.49 -1.35 14.20
CA ASP A 141 23.46 -0.87 13.20
C ASP A 141 22.78 -0.51 11.87
N GLU A 142 23.52 0.12 10.95
CA GLU A 142 22.95 0.57 9.67
C GLU A 142 22.38 -0.57 8.82
N GLU A 143 22.98 -1.76 8.85
CA GLU A 143 22.53 -2.91 8.06
C GLU A 143 21.21 -3.44 8.63
N GLU A 144 21.15 -3.64 9.94
CA GLU A 144 19.95 -4.04 10.67
C GLU A 144 18.82 -3.00 10.54
N GLN A 145 19.16 -1.71 10.59
CA GLN A 145 18.19 -0.64 10.42
C GLN A 145 17.48 -0.73 9.06
N THR A 146 18.16 -1.16 7.99
CA THR A 146 17.50 -1.33 6.68
C THR A 146 16.38 -2.39 6.69
N GLU A 147 16.44 -3.34 7.62
CA GLU A 147 15.50 -4.45 7.74
C GLU A 147 14.31 -4.15 8.66
N LEU A 148 14.30 -3.01 9.36
CA LEU A 148 13.20 -2.63 10.25
C LEU A 148 11.88 -2.40 9.49
N SER A 149 10.75 -2.75 10.11
CA SER A 149 9.45 -2.70 9.45
C SER A 149 9.00 -1.26 9.17
N TRP A 150 9.48 -0.27 9.93
CA TRP A 150 9.22 1.15 9.67
C TRP A 150 9.77 1.60 8.31
N TRP A 151 10.99 1.20 7.96
CA TRP A 151 11.57 1.48 6.64
C TRP A 151 10.85 0.72 5.53
N LYS A 152 10.44 -0.52 5.81
CA LYS A 152 9.60 -1.31 4.88
C LYS A 152 8.25 -0.62 4.62
N CYS A 153 7.64 0.04 5.61
CA CYS A 153 6.43 0.84 5.42
C CYS A 153 6.68 2.03 4.49
N LYS A 154 7.70 2.84 4.78
CA LYS A 154 8.06 3.99 3.92
C LYS A 154 8.34 3.55 2.49
N LYS A 155 9.08 2.45 2.31
CA LYS A 155 9.35 1.86 0.98
C LYS A 155 8.07 1.53 0.22
N TRP A 156 7.12 0.83 0.84
CA TRP A 156 5.88 0.47 0.17
C TRP A 156 4.97 1.68 -0.09
N ALA A 157 4.95 2.67 0.82
CA ALA A 157 4.23 3.92 0.58
C ALA A 157 4.80 4.68 -0.62
N LEU A 158 6.14 4.79 -0.73
CA LEU A 158 6.80 5.38 -1.90
C LEU A 158 6.51 4.60 -3.18
N HIS A 159 6.55 3.26 -3.13
CA HIS A 159 6.16 2.44 -4.29
C HIS A 159 4.76 2.75 -4.80
N ILE A 160 3.80 2.97 -3.89
CA ILE A 160 2.43 3.34 -4.25
C ILE A 160 2.41 4.74 -4.88
N LEU A 161 3.03 5.73 -4.23
CA LEU A 161 3.07 7.10 -4.73
C LEU A 161 3.70 7.19 -6.12
N THR A 162 4.88 6.58 -6.31
CA THR A 162 5.56 6.49 -7.59
C THR A 162 4.69 5.81 -8.63
N ARG A 163 4.08 4.65 -8.31
CA ARG A 163 3.22 3.93 -9.25
C ARG A 163 2.01 4.76 -9.69
N VAL A 164 1.41 5.49 -8.75
CA VAL A 164 0.28 6.37 -9.06
C VAL A 164 0.74 7.47 -10.00
N PHE A 165 1.85 8.15 -9.69
CA PHE A 165 2.40 9.20 -10.53
C PHE A 165 2.70 8.68 -11.96
N GLU A 166 3.52 7.65 -12.08
CA GLU A 166 3.99 7.07 -13.35
C GLU A 166 2.84 6.62 -14.26
N ARG A 167 1.81 5.99 -13.69
CA ARG A 167 0.81 5.24 -14.47
C ARG A 167 -0.55 5.92 -14.59
N TYR A 168 -0.87 6.82 -13.66
CA TYR A 168 -2.20 7.43 -13.55
C TYR A 168 -2.15 8.94 -13.31
N GLY A 169 -1.04 9.48 -12.81
CA GLY A 169 -0.93 10.85 -12.31
C GLY A 169 -0.34 11.85 -13.30
N SER A 170 0.47 11.40 -14.26
CA SER A 170 1.04 12.24 -15.32
C SER A 170 0.05 12.37 -16.50
N PRO A 171 -0.46 13.57 -16.84
CA PRO A 171 -1.38 13.73 -17.97
C PRO A 171 -0.79 13.27 -19.32
N ASP A 172 0.53 13.32 -19.44
CA ASP A 172 1.27 12.91 -20.63
C ASP A 172 1.40 11.38 -20.66
N GLY A 173 0.60 10.73 -21.50
CA GLY A 173 0.71 9.30 -21.76
C GLY A 173 -0.18 8.38 -20.91
N VAL A 174 -1.07 8.92 -20.07
CA VAL A 174 -2.09 8.10 -19.41
C VAL A 174 -3.19 7.66 -20.38
N ALA A 175 -3.73 6.46 -20.14
CA ALA A 175 -4.88 5.95 -20.90
C ALA A 175 -6.07 6.92 -20.81
N PRO A 176 -6.93 6.98 -21.84
CA PRO A 176 -8.03 7.95 -21.91
C PRO A 176 -8.93 7.96 -20.66
N GLU A 177 -9.18 6.80 -20.05
CA GLU A 177 -10.01 6.71 -18.84
C GLU A 177 -9.41 7.41 -17.60
N TYR A 178 -8.09 7.66 -17.58
CA TYR A 178 -7.40 8.29 -16.44
C TYR A 178 -7.07 9.77 -16.68
N GLN A 179 -7.40 10.35 -17.84
CA GLN A 179 -7.06 11.73 -18.20
C GLN A 179 -7.65 12.78 -17.25
N GLU A 180 -8.88 12.58 -16.76
CA GLU A 180 -9.46 13.49 -15.78
C GLU A 180 -8.82 13.31 -14.40
N PHE A 181 -8.54 12.06 -14.04
CA PHE A 181 -7.89 11.71 -12.78
C PHE A 181 -6.46 12.28 -12.69
N SER A 182 -5.67 12.20 -13.77
CA SER A 182 -4.28 12.68 -13.79
C SER A 182 -4.20 14.19 -13.53
N LYS A 183 -5.06 14.98 -14.18
CA LYS A 183 -5.15 16.44 -13.97
C LYS A 183 -5.52 16.79 -12.53
N TYR A 184 -6.48 16.06 -11.96
CA TYR A 184 -6.87 16.20 -10.56
C TYR A 184 -5.70 15.83 -9.63
N TYR A 185 -5.05 14.69 -9.88
CA TYR A 185 -3.93 14.20 -9.07
C TYR A 185 -2.78 15.21 -9.02
N LEU A 186 -2.33 15.67 -10.19
CA LEU A 186 -1.21 16.59 -10.33
C LEU A 186 -1.46 17.90 -9.59
N LYS A 187 -2.67 18.45 -9.71
CA LYS A 187 -3.06 19.71 -9.06
C LYS A 187 -3.17 19.57 -7.53
N THR A 188 -3.65 18.44 -7.05
CA THR A 188 -4.03 18.28 -5.63
C THR A 188 -2.91 17.70 -4.76
N TYR A 189 -2.11 16.76 -5.26
CA TYR A 189 -1.22 15.97 -4.39
C TYR A 189 0.27 16.19 -4.61
N THR A 190 0.72 16.49 -5.84
CA THR A 190 2.15 16.48 -6.19
C THR A 190 2.98 17.40 -5.30
N ALA A 191 2.53 18.64 -5.06
CA ALA A 191 3.25 19.58 -4.20
C ALA A 191 3.40 19.06 -2.76
N GLY A 192 2.33 18.50 -2.19
CA GLY A 192 2.34 17.97 -0.81
C GLY A 192 3.18 16.70 -0.66
N ILE A 193 3.30 15.90 -1.72
CA ILE A 193 4.20 14.73 -1.77
C ILE A 193 5.66 15.21 -1.84
N LEU A 194 5.98 16.11 -2.79
CA LEU A 194 7.31 16.65 -2.97
C LEU A 194 7.84 17.30 -1.69
N GLU A 195 7.01 18.03 -0.96
CA GLU A 195 7.40 18.63 0.33
C GLU A 195 7.90 17.59 1.34
N VAL A 196 7.21 16.44 1.45
CA VAL A 196 7.60 15.36 2.38
C VAL A 196 8.86 14.65 1.90
N LEU A 197 9.00 14.45 0.59
CA LEU A 197 10.19 13.85 -0.01
C LEU A 197 11.43 14.72 0.17
N LEU A 198 11.31 16.03 -0.02
CA LEU A 198 12.40 16.99 0.22
C LEU A 198 12.83 17.02 1.69
N LYS A 199 11.87 16.93 2.64
CA LYS A 199 12.19 16.78 4.06
C LYS A 199 13.01 15.52 4.35
N MET A 200 12.72 14.42 3.67
CA MET A 200 13.49 13.17 3.80
C MET A 200 14.92 13.29 3.23
N LEU A 201 15.08 14.00 2.11
CA LEU A 201 16.41 14.31 1.58
C LEU A 201 17.20 15.23 2.52
N ASP A 202 16.54 16.19 3.15
CA ASP A 202 17.17 17.06 4.14
C ASP A 202 17.62 16.27 5.38
N GLN A 203 16.84 15.30 5.85
CA GLN A 203 17.25 14.37 6.92
C GLN A 203 18.54 13.64 6.56
N TYR A 204 18.62 13.08 5.35
CA TYR A 204 19.84 12.43 4.86
C TYR A 204 21.03 13.40 4.80
N ARG A 205 20.82 14.64 4.32
CA ARG A 205 21.83 15.70 4.31
C ARG A 205 22.35 16.01 5.72
N GLN A 206 21.48 16.00 6.72
CA GLN A 206 21.79 16.22 8.13
C GLN A 206 22.41 14.99 8.82
N LYS A 207 22.76 13.92 8.07
CA LYS A 207 23.33 12.67 8.59
C LYS A 207 22.38 11.87 9.48
N VAL A 208 21.07 12.12 9.39
CA VAL A 208 20.06 11.20 9.93
C VAL A 208 19.98 10.00 9.01
N PHE A 209 19.99 8.78 9.56
CA PHE A 209 19.92 7.56 8.77
C PHE A 209 18.63 7.53 7.92
N VAL A 210 18.79 7.25 6.64
CA VAL A 210 17.70 6.96 5.70
C VAL A 210 18.05 5.69 4.96
N SER A 211 17.15 4.70 4.99
CA SER A 211 17.38 3.43 4.28
C SER A 211 17.74 3.70 2.81
N PRO A 212 18.82 3.10 2.26
CA PRO A 212 19.28 3.37 0.89
C PRO A 212 18.19 3.19 -0.16
N ARG A 213 17.32 2.17 0.01
CA ARG A 213 16.22 1.92 -0.91
C ARG A 213 15.15 3.02 -0.86
N VAL A 214 14.88 3.56 0.31
CA VAL A 214 13.92 4.66 0.49
C VAL A 214 14.50 5.93 -0.13
N LEU A 215 15.78 6.22 0.10
CA LEU A 215 16.48 7.34 -0.54
C LEU A 215 16.44 7.24 -2.08
N GLN A 216 16.72 6.07 -2.63
CA GLN A 216 16.66 5.83 -4.07
C GLN A 216 15.25 6.10 -4.64
N LEU A 217 14.20 5.59 -3.98
CA LEU A 217 12.82 5.79 -4.43
C LEU A 217 12.41 7.27 -4.36
N THR A 218 12.84 7.98 -3.32
CA THR A 218 12.63 9.42 -3.16
C THR A 218 13.26 10.21 -4.31
N LEU A 219 14.51 9.90 -4.66
CA LEU A 219 15.22 10.55 -5.77
C LEU A 219 14.56 10.23 -7.12
N ASN A 220 14.17 8.98 -7.34
CA ASN A 220 13.47 8.58 -8.57
C ASN A 220 12.16 9.33 -8.74
N TYR A 221 11.35 9.43 -7.67
CA TYR A 221 10.09 10.18 -7.73
C TYR A 221 10.33 11.65 -8.10
N ILE A 222 11.32 12.31 -7.47
CA ILE A 222 11.63 13.73 -7.75
C ILE A 222 12.14 13.93 -9.18
N ASN A 223 12.87 12.96 -9.74
CA ASN A 223 13.36 13.05 -11.11
C ASN A 223 12.25 12.94 -12.16
N GLU A 224 11.14 12.27 -11.83
CA GLU A 224 10.01 12.06 -12.73
C GLU A 224 8.89 13.10 -12.55
N ALA A 225 8.75 13.66 -11.35
CA ALA A 225 7.70 14.59 -10.94
C ALA A 225 7.90 16.03 -11.43
#